data_AF-A0A359E7Y9-F1
#
_entry.id   AF-A0A359E7Y9-F1
#
_cell.length_a   1.000
_cell.length_b   1.000
_cell.length_c   1.000
_cell.angle_alpha   90.00
_cell.angle_beta   90.00
_cell.angle_gamma   90.00
#
_symmetry.space_group_name_H-M   'P 1'
#
loop_
_entity.id
_entity.type
_entity.pdbx_description
1 polymer ?
#
loop_
_entity_poly.entity_id
_entity_poly.type
_entity_poly.pdbx_seq_one_letter_code
_entity_poly.pdbx_strand_id
1 'polypeptide(L)'
;MDADSSKREFKTRNGRTVYEGRGIEPDVVSQNEKMSILEVALLREGMYFDFATEYEATHSAFDYNELPDEVYQEFRAYLEELGFSYTTDSEKLLADLSQKLQEVESATPQLEGLQSAITQEKEAQFTEDESNIRRTLYLELVSRYEGQSGRVRAGLRTDPDVLKALEFISNEEELVNLLSGN
;
A
#
# COMPACT_ATOMS: atom_id res chain seq x y z
N MET A 1 -0.41 3.58 -27.73
CA MET A 1 -0.16 2.89 -29.02
C MET A 1 0.80 1.77 -28.73
N ASP A 2 0.26 0.62 -28.34
CA ASP A 2 1.05 -0.52 -27.88
C ASP A 2 1.70 -1.23 -29.06
N ALA A 3 3.03 -1.18 -29.10
CA ALA A 3 3.85 -1.87 -30.08
C ALA A 3 4.04 -3.34 -29.70
N ASP A 4 2.94 -4.10 -29.56
CA ASP A 4 2.98 -5.46 -28.98
C ASP A 4 2.33 -6.54 -29.85
N SER A 5 2.26 -6.33 -31.17
CA SER A 5 1.60 -7.26 -32.11
C SER A 5 2.53 -8.20 -32.88
N SER A 6 3.78 -8.40 -32.44
CA SER A 6 4.76 -9.28 -33.12
C SER A 6 5.30 -10.42 -32.26
N LYS A 7 4.57 -10.85 -31.23
CA LYS A 7 4.95 -11.99 -30.39
C LYS A 7 4.60 -13.32 -31.06
N ARG A 8 5.54 -14.26 -31.10
CA ARG A 8 5.26 -15.65 -31.47
C ARG A 8 4.64 -16.41 -30.29
N GLU A 9 3.49 -17.00 -30.56
CA GLU A 9 2.78 -17.90 -29.66
C GLU A 9 3.32 -19.34 -29.76
N PHE A 10 3.49 -20.01 -28.62
CA PHE A 10 3.82 -21.42 -28.51
C PHE A 10 2.80 -22.14 -27.62
N LYS A 11 2.75 -23.47 -27.73
CA LYS A 11 1.88 -24.32 -26.92
C LYS A 11 2.72 -25.31 -26.12
N THR A 12 2.43 -25.47 -24.84
CA THR A 12 2.98 -26.57 -24.04
C THR A 12 2.37 -27.91 -24.48
N ARG A 13 2.91 -29.05 -24.01
CA ARG A 13 2.35 -30.38 -24.30
C ARG A 13 0.87 -30.51 -23.92
N ASN A 14 0.43 -29.77 -22.91
CA ASN A 14 -0.94 -29.78 -22.41
C ASN A 14 -1.81 -28.65 -22.99
N GLY A 15 -1.36 -27.93 -24.03
CA GLY A 15 -2.18 -26.94 -24.73
C GLY A 15 -2.08 -25.50 -24.20
N ARG A 16 -1.45 -25.27 -23.04
CA ARG A 16 -1.25 -23.90 -22.51
C ARG A 16 -0.49 -23.01 -23.50
N THR A 17 -1.04 -21.83 -23.78
CA THR A 17 -0.40 -20.76 -24.54
C THR A 17 0.76 -20.15 -23.77
N VAL A 18 1.92 -20.01 -24.41
CA VAL A 18 3.06 -19.27 -23.87
C VAL A 18 3.65 -18.36 -24.94
N TYR A 19 4.15 -17.20 -24.54
CA TYR A 19 4.72 -16.21 -25.46
C TYR A 19 6.25 -16.19 -25.37
N GLU A 20 6.92 -15.94 -26.49
CA GLU A 20 8.39 -15.82 -26.50
C GLU A 20 8.91 -14.61 -25.69
N GLY A 21 10.08 -14.76 -25.05
CA GLY A 21 10.95 -13.64 -24.70
C GLY A 21 10.83 -13.00 -23.31
N ARG A 22 10.02 -13.52 -22.37
CA ARG A 22 9.86 -12.88 -21.04
C ARG A 22 10.06 -13.78 -19.80
N GLY A 23 10.52 -15.02 -19.97
CA GLY A 23 10.61 -15.97 -18.86
C GLY A 23 9.25 -16.62 -18.58
N ILE A 24 8.97 -17.00 -17.32
CA ILE A 24 7.69 -17.58 -16.92
C ILE A 24 6.72 -16.45 -16.61
N GLU A 25 5.67 -16.30 -17.42
CA GLU A 25 4.54 -15.42 -17.12
C GLU A 25 3.69 -16.08 -16.02
N PRO A 26 3.34 -15.35 -14.93
CA PRO A 26 2.60 -15.94 -13.83
C PRO A 26 1.16 -16.27 -14.25
N ASP A 27 0.68 -17.45 -13.89
CA ASP A 27 -0.70 -17.87 -14.17
C ASP A 27 -1.71 -17.05 -13.32
N VAL A 28 -1.27 -16.51 -12.18
CA VAL A 28 -2.02 -15.56 -11.35
C VAL A 28 -1.16 -14.32 -11.13
N VAL A 29 -1.59 -13.18 -11.66
CA VAL A 29 -0.92 -11.91 -11.43
C VAL A 29 -1.31 -11.40 -10.05
N SER A 30 -0.36 -11.40 -9.12
CA SER A 30 -0.50 -10.59 -7.91
C SER A 30 -0.31 -9.12 -8.27
N GLN A 31 -1.18 -8.26 -7.74
CA GLN A 31 -0.98 -6.83 -7.85
C GLN A 31 0.14 -6.44 -6.89
N ASN A 32 1.33 -6.17 -7.43
CA ASN A 32 2.34 -5.44 -6.69
C ASN A 32 1.86 -4.00 -6.53
N GLU A 33 1.05 -3.76 -5.50
CA GLU A 33 0.62 -2.42 -5.14
C GLU A 33 1.88 -1.59 -4.83
N LYS A 34 2.06 -0.53 -5.62
CA LYS A 34 3.09 0.44 -5.32
C LYS A 34 2.62 1.23 -4.12
N MET A 35 3.49 1.35 -3.12
CA MET A 35 3.22 2.26 -2.00
C MET A 35 2.84 3.64 -2.51
N SER A 36 1.77 4.20 -1.96
CA SER A 36 1.35 5.56 -2.22
C SER A 36 2.37 6.56 -1.67
N ILE A 37 2.24 7.83 -2.07
CA ILE A 37 3.08 8.91 -1.52
C ILE A 37 2.88 9.03 0.00
N LEU A 38 1.66 8.79 0.49
CA LEU A 38 1.33 8.78 1.90
C LEU A 38 2.08 7.67 2.64
N GLU A 39 1.99 6.42 2.16
CA GLU A 39 2.68 5.29 2.77
C GLU A 39 4.20 5.48 2.80
N VAL A 40 4.77 6.00 1.71
CA VAL A 40 6.19 6.33 1.63
C VAL A 40 6.56 7.42 2.64
N ALA A 41 5.73 8.45 2.80
CA ALA A 41 5.98 9.52 3.77
C ALA A 41 5.93 9.00 5.21
N LEU A 42 4.90 8.24 5.57
CA LEU A 42 4.76 7.61 6.89
C LEU A 42 5.98 6.74 7.23
N LEU A 43 6.45 5.94 6.27
CA LEU A 43 7.62 5.08 6.45
C LEU A 43 8.91 5.90 6.57
N ARG A 44 9.11 6.87 5.67
CA ARG A 44 10.34 7.68 5.61
C ARG A 44 10.51 8.56 6.84
N GLU A 45 9.42 9.12 7.34
CA GLU A 45 9.43 9.97 8.53
C GLU A 45 9.41 9.17 9.84
N GLY A 46 9.37 7.82 9.75
CA GLY A 46 9.47 6.95 10.92
C GLY A 46 8.18 6.85 11.75
N MET A 47 7.04 7.30 11.22
CA MET A 47 5.80 7.42 11.98
C MET A 47 5.34 6.09 12.59
N TYR A 48 5.47 4.99 11.84
CA TYR A 48 5.17 3.65 12.37
C TYR A 48 6.09 3.25 13.52
N PHE A 49 7.39 3.53 13.37
CA PHE A 49 8.41 3.14 14.34
C PHE A 49 8.26 3.92 15.64
N ASP A 50 8.08 5.23 15.53
CA ASP A 50 7.94 6.14 16.68
C ASP A 50 6.65 5.85 17.43
N PHE A 51 5.52 5.68 16.72
CA PHE A 51 4.26 5.27 17.35
C PHE A 51 4.41 3.92 18.07
N ALA A 52 5.03 2.92 17.44
CA ALA A 52 5.23 1.62 18.10
C ALA A 52 6.09 1.73 19.37
N THR A 53 7.06 2.65 19.41
CA THR A 53 7.83 2.95 20.63
C THR A 53 6.98 3.58 21.71
N GLU A 54 6.14 4.56 21.37
CA GLU A 54 5.26 5.22 22.34
C GLU A 54 4.17 4.26 22.86
N TYR A 55 3.64 3.42 21.98
CA TYR A 55 2.69 2.38 22.32
C TYR A 55 3.28 1.39 23.32
N GLU A 56 4.50 0.89 23.10
CA GLU A 56 5.19 -0.01 24.05
C GLU A 56 5.44 0.64 25.41
N ALA A 57 5.76 1.93 25.44
CA ALA A 57 6.01 2.66 26.69
C ALA A 57 4.77 2.69 27.61
N THR A 58 3.57 2.57 27.04
CA THR A 58 2.29 2.68 27.75
C THR A 58 1.53 1.35 27.83
N HIS A 59 1.85 0.38 26.97
CA HIS A 59 1.21 -0.93 26.88
C HIS A 59 2.22 -2.06 27.08
N SER A 60 2.04 -2.86 28.14
CA SER A 60 2.99 -3.91 28.51
C SER A 60 3.03 -5.12 27.57
N ALA A 61 2.02 -5.30 26.71
CA ALA A 61 1.94 -6.40 25.78
C ALA A 61 1.11 -6.02 24.55
N PHE A 62 1.40 -6.68 23.43
CA PHE A 62 0.62 -6.62 22.19
C PHE A 62 0.50 -8.04 21.63
N ASP A 63 -0.60 -8.72 21.95
CA ASP A 63 -0.89 -10.10 21.55
C ASP A 63 -2.15 -10.13 20.69
N TYR A 64 -1.99 -9.64 19.45
CA TYR A 64 -3.05 -9.61 18.46
C TYR A 64 -2.61 -10.30 17.18
N ASN A 65 -3.58 -10.87 16.46
CA ASN A 65 -3.33 -11.54 15.17
C ASN A 65 -3.37 -10.57 13.98
N GLU A 66 -3.96 -9.39 14.19
CA GLU A 66 -4.12 -8.29 13.24
C GLU A 66 -4.18 -6.98 14.05
N LEU A 67 -4.11 -5.82 13.38
CA LEU A 67 -4.20 -4.54 14.07
C LEU A 67 -5.64 -4.28 14.57
N PRO A 68 -5.88 -4.08 15.87
CA PRO A 68 -7.20 -3.67 16.37
C PRO A 68 -7.59 -2.29 15.84
N ASP A 69 -8.90 -2.07 15.68
CA ASP A 69 -9.43 -0.78 15.22
C ASP A 69 -9.06 0.35 16.18
N GLU A 70 -9.08 0.10 17.48
CA GLU A 70 -8.73 1.08 18.51
C GLU A 70 -7.30 1.58 18.34
N VAL A 71 -6.35 0.66 18.08
CA VAL A 71 -4.94 0.99 17.88
C VAL A 71 -4.72 1.77 16.58
N TYR A 72 -5.49 1.47 15.54
CA TYR A 72 -5.45 2.26 14.30
C TYR A 72 -5.94 3.70 14.54
N GLN A 73 -7.02 3.88 15.31
CA GLN A 73 -7.51 5.22 15.64
C GLN A 73 -6.54 5.99 16.54
N GLU A 74 -5.88 5.31 17.48
CA GLU A 74 -4.78 5.90 18.27
C GLU A 74 -3.63 6.37 17.38
N PHE A 75 -3.25 5.57 16.36
CA PHE A 75 -2.24 5.98 15.38
C PHE A 75 -2.68 7.20 14.56
N ARG A 76 -3.94 7.26 14.12
CA ARG A 76 -4.49 8.43 13.43
C ARG A 76 -4.43 9.69 14.30
N ALA A 77 -4.84 9.57 15.56
CA ALA A 77 -4.76 10.67 16.52
C ALA A 77 -3.32 11.12 16.80
N TYR A 78 -2.38 10.18 16.89
CA TYR A 78 -0.96 10.45 17.05
C TYR A 78 -0.39 11.26 15.86
N LEU A 79 -0.74 10.89 14.63
CA LEU A 79 -0.35 11.64 13.43
C LEU A 79 -0.90 13.07 13.45
N GLU A 80 -2.15 13.25 13.87
CA GLU A 80 -2.78 14.57 13.99
C GLU A 80 -2.11 15.43 15.07
N GLU A 81 -1.80 14.86 16.24
CA GLU A 81 -1.14 15.56 17.34
C GLU A 81 0.26 16.05 16.95
N LEU A 82 1.01 15.23 16.23
CA LEU A 82 2.32 15.61 15.69
C LEU A 82 2.23 16.63 14.55
N GLY A 83 1.05 16.85 13.99
CA GLY A 83 0.88 17.65 12.78
C GLY A 83 1.57 17.03 11.57
N PHE A 84 1.56 15.70 11.47
CA PHE A 84 2.12 14.98 10.34
C PHE A 84 1.52 15.50 9.03
N SER A 85 2.39 15.81 8.07
CA SER A 85 1.98 16.26 6.76
C SER A 85 2.99 15.81 5.71
N TYR A 86 2.49 15.53 4.52
CA TYR A 86 3.31 15.16 3.38
C TYR A 86 2.98 16.06 2.19
N THR A 87 3.90 16.22 1.25
CA THR A 87 3.71 17.05 0.06
C THR A 87 3.55 16.18 -1.18
N THR A 88 2.40 16.29 -1.84
CA THR A 88 2.12 15.65 -3.13
C THR A 88 2.72 16.43 -4.29
N ASP A 89 2.87 15.80 -5.45
CA ASP A 89 3.32 16.50 -6.66
C ASP A 89 2.30 17.53 -7.14
N SER A 90 1.00 17.27 -6.93
CA SER A 90 -0.07 18.23 -7.19
C SER A 90 0.08 19.50 -6.35
N GLU A 91 0.42 19.38 -5.07
CA GLU A 91 0.68 20.54 -4.19
C GLU A 91 1.88 21.35 -4.67
N LYS A 92 2.98 20.69 -5.07
CA LYS A 92 4.16 21.38 -5.61
C LYS A 92 3.80 22.19 -6.86
N LEU A 93 3.07 21.57 -7.79
CA LEU A 93 2.64 22.23 -9.03
C LEU A 93 1.66 23.37 -8.77
N LEU A 94 0.75 23.21 -7.81
CA LEU A 94 -0.18 24.27 -7.42
C LEU A 94 0.56 25.45 -6.76
N ALA A 95 1.57 25.19 -5.93
CA ALA A 95 2.40 26.22 -5.34
C ALA A 95 3.15 27.03 -6.42
N ASP A 96 3.76 26.34 -7.39
CA ASP A 96 4.45 26.97 -8.53
C ASP A 96 3.48 27.81 -9.39
N LEU A 97 2.28 27.29 -9.64
CA LEU A 97 1.25 27.99 -10.40
C LEU A 97 0.76 29.23 -9.65
N SER A 98 0.53 29.10 -8.34
CA SER A 98 0.09 30.19 -7.47
C SER A 98 1.11 31.32 -7.45
N GLN A 99 2.41 30.99 -7.41
CA GLN A 99 3.47 31.99 -7.48
C GLN A 99 3.46 32.76 -8.81
N LYS A 100 3.22 32.09 -9.94
CA LYS A 100 3.18 32.73 -11.27
C LYS A 100 1.95 33.61 -11.49
N LEU A 101 0.87 33.34 -10.76
CA LEU A 101 -0.40 34.04 -10.90
C LEU A 101 -0.68 35.05 -9.78
N GLN A 102 0.31 35.39 -8.94
CA GLN A 102 0.10 36.25 -7.77
C GLN A 102 -0.56 37.61 -8.09
N GLU A 103 -0.31 38.17 -9.28
CA GLU A 103 -0.84 39.48 -9.72
C GLU A 103 -2.22 39.37 -10.40
N VAL A 104 -2.73 38.15 -10.57
CA VAL A 104 -4.01 37.87 -11.23
C VAL A 104 -5.08 37.63 -10.16
N GLU A 105 -5.64 38.70 -9.60
CA GLU A 105 -6.64 38.61 -8.51
C GLU A 105 -7.83 37.69 -8.83
N SER A 106 -8.23 37.63 -10.11
CA SER A 106 -9.33 36.77 -10.56
C SER A 106 -9.02 35.27 -10.56
N ALA A 107 -7.76 34.87 -10.34
CA ALA A 107 -7.29 33.49 -10.28
C ALA A 107 -7.27 32.91 -8.85
N THR A 108 -7.29 33.77 -7.82
CA THR A 108 -7.27 33.36 -6.41
C THR A 108 -8.36 32.34 -6.04
N PRO A 109 -9.67 32.55 -6.35
CA PRO A 109 -10.69 31.61 -5.92
C PRO A 109 -10.58 30.23 -6.62
N GLN A 110 -10.01 30.17 -7.83
CA GLN A 110 -9.78 28.91 -8.54
C GLN A 110 -8.60 28.15 -7.94
N LEU A 111 -7.54 28.86 -7.53
CA LEU A 111 -6.39 28.27 -6.84
C LEU A 111 -6.81 27.71 -5.47
N GLU A 112 -7.63 28.45 -4.71
CA GLU A 112 -8.21 27.97 -3.45
C GLU A 112 -9.10 26.74 -3.64
N GLY A 113 -9.90 26.72 -4.72
CA GLY A 113 -10.72 25.56 -5.08
C GLY A 113 -9.87 24.31 -5.37
N LEU A 114 -8.77 24.46 -6.12
CA LEU A 114 -7.83 23.37 -6.39
C LEU A 114 -7.13 22.90 -5.11
N GLN A 115 -6.70 23.83 -4.25
CA GLN A 115 -6.07 23.49 -2.97
C GLN A 115 -7.02 22.65 -2.10
N SER A 116 -8.29 23.05 -2.01
CA SER A 116 -9.32 22.33 -1.25
C SER A 116 -9.53 20.91 -1.79
N ALA A 117 -9.63 20.75 -3.13
CA ALA A 117 -9.77 19.44 -3.76
C ALA A 117 -8.56 18.54 -3.47
N ILE A 118 -7.34 19.08 -3.52
CA ILE A 118 -6.13 18.33 -3.20
C ILE A 118 -6.12 17.89 -1.72
N THR A 119 -6.51 18.78 -0.80
CA THR A 119 -6.60 18.42 0.63
C THR A 119 -7.63 17.32 0.86
N GLN A 120 -8.78 17.36 0.18
CA GLN A 120 -9.79 16.31 0.27
C GLN A 120 -9.27 14.96 -0.25
N GLU A 121 -8.56 14.96 -1.38
CA GLU A 121 -7.93 13.76 -1.94
C GLU A 121 -6.92 13.14 -0.97
N LYS A 122 -6.11 13.97 -0.31
CA LYS A 122 -5.13 13.49 0.70
C LYS A 122 -5.79 12.78 1.86
N GLU A 123 -6.98 13.22 2.28
CA GLU A 123 -7.75 12.54 3.32
C GLU A 123 -8.39 11.25 2.80
N ALA A 124 -8.89 11.26 1.57
CA ALA A 124 -9.41 10.05 0.93
C ALA A 124 -8.32 8.97 0.79
N GLN A 125 -7.07 9.37 0.53
CA GLN A 125 -5.94 8.45 0.41
C GLN A 125 -5.69 7.63 1.69
N PHE A 126 -5.90 8.22 2.88
CA PHE A 126 -5.81 7.47 4.13
C PHE A 126 -6.85 6.34 4.25
N THR A 127 -8.00 6.51 3.61
CA THR A 127 -9.06 5.51 3.58
C THR A 127 -8.76 4.44 2.53
N GLU A 128 -8.25 4.84 1.37
CA GLU A 128 -7.84 3.93 0.30
C GLU A 128 -6.70 3.01 0.75
N ASP A 129 -5.68 3.58 1.41
CA ASP A 129 -4.48 2.85 1.83
C ASP A 129 -4.61 2.19 3.21
N GLU A 130 -5.79 2.27 3.84
CA GLU A 130 -6.00 1.84 5.22
C GLU A 130 -5.50 0.42 5.47
N SER A 131 -5.80 -0.51 4.56
CA SER A 131 -5.35 -1.90 4.65
C SER A 131 -3.82 -2.02 4.75
N ASN A 132 -3.10 -1.31 3.89
CA ASN A 132 -1.64 -1.36 3.83
C ASN A 132 -0.98 -0.62 5.01
N ILE A 133 -1.55 0.51 5.42
CA ILE A 133 -1.12 1.26 6.60
C ILE A 133 -1.29 0.40 7.86
N ARG A 134 -2.46 -0.24 8.04
CA ARG A 134 -2.74 -1.14 9.16
C ARG A 134 -1.78 -2.32 9.18
N ARG A 135 -1.54 -2.96 8.03
CA ARG A 135 -0.57 -4.07 7.92
C ARG A 135 0.83 -3.63 8.32
N THR A 136 1.30 -2.49 7.81
CA THR A 136 2.64 -1.97 8.12
C THR A 136 2.78 -1.63 9.59
N LEU A 137 1.78 -0.95 10.16
CA LEU A 137 1.74 -0.61 11.57
C LEU A 137 1.71 -1.86 12.47
N TYR A 138 0.89 -2.86 12.14
CA TYR A 138 0.86 -4.14 12.84
C TYR A 138 2.22 -4.82 12.86
N LEU A 139 2.90 -4.90 11.71
CA LEU A 139 4.23 -5.50 11.62
C LEU A 139 5.27 -4.73 12.43
N GLU A 140 5.15 -3.40 12.51
CA GLU A 140 6.03 -2.58 13.33
C GLU A 140 5.80 -2.81 14.83
N LEU A 141 4.53 -2.85 15.27
CA LEU A 141 4.16 -3.19 16.64
C LEU A 141 4.65 -4.59 17.02
N VAL A 142 4.34 -5.63 16.24
CA VAL A 142 4.86 -6.98 16.51
C VAL A 142 6.38 -7.01 16.55
N SER A 143 7.05 -6.28 15.64
CA SER A 143 8.51 -6.17 15.64
C SER A 143 9.05 -5.54 16.93
N ARG A 144 8.31 -4.60 17.53
CA ARG A 144 8.69 -3.96 18.80
C ARG A 144 8.68 -4.95 19.96
N TYR A 145 7.61 -5.74 20.10
CA TYR A 145 7.44 -6.68 21.22
C TYR A 145 8.16 -8.02 21.03
N GLU A 146 8.20 -8.55 19.80
CA GLU A 146 8.70 -9.90 19.50
C GLU A 146 10.00 -9.93 18.67
N GLY A 147 10.49 -8.76 18.28
CA GLY A 147 11.65 -8.63 17.41
C GLY A 147 11.41 -9.10 15.98
N GLN A 148 12.50 -9.23 15.22
CA GLN A 148 12.44 -9.57 13.79
C GLN A 148 11.81 -10.94 13.51
N SER A 149 12.02 -11.91 14.40
CA SER A 149 11.41 -13.24 14.26
C SER A 149 9.88 -13.18 14.37
N GLY A 150 9.34 -12.35 15.27
CA GLY A 150 7.90 -12.11 15.36
C GLY A 150 7.36 -11.39 14.13
N ARG A 151 8.06 -10.34 13.68
CA ARG A 151 7.72 -9.61 12.46
C ARG A 151 7.59 -10.53 11.24
N VAL A 152 8.55 -11.44 11.05
CA VAL A 152 8.51 -12.39 9.93
C VAL A 152 7.31 -13.35 10.04
N ARG A 153 7.03 -13.89 11.23
CA ARG A 153 5.86 -14.76 11.44
C ARG A 153 4.55 -14.02 11.17
N ALA A 154 4.40 -12.81 11.69
CA ALA A 154 3.24 -11.97 11.47
C ALA A 154 3.10 -11.61 9.98
N GLY A 155 4.21 -11.26 9.33
CA GLY A 155 4.27 -10.95 7.91
C GLY A 155 3.74 -12.08 7.04
N LEU A 156 4.17 -13.32 7.28
CA LEU A 156 3.67 -14.49 6.55
C LEU A 156 2.16 -14.73 6.72
N ARG A 157 1.59 -14.38 7.88
CA ARG A 157 0.15 -14.56 8.15
C ARG A 157 -0.72 -13.51 7.47
N THR A 158 -0.17 -12.32 7.24
CA THR A 158 -0.90 -11.18 6.66
C THR A 158 -0.47 -10.85 5.24
N ASP A 159 0.39 -11.67 4.64
CA ASP A 159 0.88 -11.45 3.28
C ASP A 159 -0.20 -11.81 2.25
N PRO A 160 -0.63 -10.87 1.38
CA PRO A 160 -1.66 -11.13 0.38
C PRO A 160 -1.32 -12.28 -0.56
N ASP A 161 -0.05 -12.46 -0.92
CA ASP A 161 0.38 -13.53 -1.82
C ASP A 161 0.32 -14.88 -1.12
N VAL A 162 0.74 -14.93 0.16
CA VAL A 162 0.63 -16.15 0.97
C VAL A 162 -0.83 -16.53 1.19
N LEU A 163 -1.68 -15.56 1.51
CA LEU A 163 -3.12 -15.77 1.69
C LEU A 163 -3.77 -16.27 0.40
N LYS A 164 -3.44 -15.67 -0.75
CA LYS A 164 -3.93 -16.13 -2.05
C LYS A 164 -3.43 -17.53 -2.40
N ALA A 165 -2.18 -17.85 -2.08
CA ALA A 165 -1.63 -19.19 -2.28
C ALA A 165 -2.36 -20.24 -1.42
N LEU A 166 -2.64 -19.92 -0.16
CA LEU A 166 -3.42 -20.80 0.73
C LEU A 166 -4.85 -21.01 0.22
N GLU A 167 -5.48 -19.98 -0.34
CA GLU A 167 -6.80 -20.08 -0.98
C GLU A 167 -6.78 -21.13 -2.11
N PHE A 168 -5.83 -21.02 -3.05
CA PHE A 168 -5.67 -22.00 -4.14
C PHE A 168 -5.36 -23.41 -3.62
N ILE A 169 -4.42 -23.54 -2.68
CA ILE A 169 -4.03 -24.86 -2.14
C ILE A 169 -5.19 -25.55 -1.43
N SER A 170 -6.07 -24.76 -0.80
CA SER A 170 -7.23 -25.30 -0.08
C SER A 170 -8.38 -25.70 -1.01
N ASN A 171 -8.35 -25.28 -2.28
CA ASN A 171 -9.34 -25.61 -3.29
C ASN A 171 -8.72 -26.50 -4.38
N GLU A 172 -8.86 -27.83 -4.20
CA GLU A 172 -8.29 -28.83 -5.11
C GLU A 172 -8.75 -28.63 -6.57
N GLU A 173 -9.99 -28.21 -6.80
CA GLU A 173 -10.52 -27.98 -8.14
C GLU A 173 -9.85 -26.77 -8.81
N GLU A 174 -9.76 -25.63 -8.12
CA GLU A 174 -9.07 -24.44 -8.64
C GLU A 174 -7.59 -24.71 -8.86
N LEU A 175 -6.93 -25.43 -7.95
CA LEU A 175 -5.53 -25.79 -8.09
C LEU A 175 -5.31 -26.71 -9.30
N VAL A 176 -6.14 -27.75 -9.46
CA VAL A 176 -6.05 -28.65 -10.62
C VAL A 176 -6.30 -27.89 -11.91
N ASN A 177 -7.29 -27.00 -11.95
CA ASN A 177 -7.56 -26.15 -13.12
C ASN A 177 -6.33 -25.28 -13.46
N LEU A 178 -5.76 -24.59 -12.47
CA LEU A 178 -4.56 -23.77 -12.62
C LEU A 178 -3.37 -24.57 -13.15
N LEU A 179 -3.14 -25.78 -12.61
CA LEU A 179 -2.03 -26.65 -13.02
C LEU A 179 -2.28 -27.36 -14.35
N SER A 180 -3.54 -27.54 -14.74
CA SER A 180 -3.91 -28.22 -16.00
C SER A 180 -3.67 -27.37 -17.24
N GLY A 181 -3.58 -26.04 -17.08
CA GLY A 181 -3.24 -25.10 -18.15
C GLY A 181 -4.31 -24.92 -19.22
N ASN A 182 -5.59 -25.11 -18.85
CA ASN A 182 -6.77 -24.86 -19.68
C ASN A 182 -7.36 -23.47 -19.46
#